data_AF-A0A8H6BAS0-F1
#
_entry.id   AF-A0A8H6BAS0-F1
#
_cell.length_a   1.000
_cell.length_b   1.000
_cell.length_c   1.000
_cell.angle_alpha   90.00
_cell.angle_beta   90.00
_cell.angle_gamma   90.00
#
_symmetry.space_group_name_H-M   'P 1'
#
loop_
_entity.id
_entity.type
_entity.pdbx_description
1 polymer ?
#
loop_
_entity_poly.entity_id
_entity_poly.type
_entity_poly.pdbx_seq_one_letter_code
_entity_poly.pdbx_strand_id
1 'polypeptide(L)'
;MNSAPWYFKPWSLLVKTYIRTGKYEKALLTLNSCPMVTHKDKYILKRINNPKPEDMHLPLPVDVTLDKVSTLNSVDVAIEHNRVDPTLMGLPAASLKSTFAEAYNLLTEIVHKTGWEMLLKYRTHVFVMEGEFKGAKGEEKTDKQDGVEGIKKIDKLNSSTENYKRKALPETPESPQSEKSEKSGKSDYKNKQLCERWLDNLFMLLYDDLRVYTMYKAEKMHFEAQKVEMKKTTLEWELTGLVAQILGHKEEAASCFKRGLDTRFSPRCTSQLLKYYLEHHSSVEHASKNEPVNDFHDKILELTVNLLVWNHRWYCGFSPELILSLKDLVNEVGRVKIESEVKVQFDDKNTGIYDLVLDNLSFLDTYGLIEKEE
;
A
#
# COMPACT_ATOMS: atom_id res chain seq x y z
N MET A 1 -26.94 18.30 -15.70
CA MET A 1 -26.40 16.93 -15.77
C MET A 1 -24.87 17.04 -15.85
N ASN A 2 -24.20 17.09 -14.70
CA ASN A 2 -22.74 17.17 -14.63
C ASN A 2 -22.18 15.76 -14.37
N SER A 3 -22.44 14.82 -15.28
CA SER A 3 -21.84 13.49 -15.19
C SER A 3 -20.46 13.56 -15.82
N ALA A 4 -19.40 13.27 -15.05
CA ALA A 4 -18.01 13.24 -15.51
C ALA A 4 -17.51 11.79 -15.64
N PRO A 5 -17.96 11.02 -16.67
CA PRO A 5 -17.60 9.61 -16.82
C PRO A 5 -16.12 9.39 -17.17
N TRP A 6 -15.40 10.43 -17.63
CA TRP A 6 -13.97 10.36 -17.91
C TRP A 6 -13.08 10.51 -16.68
N TYR A 7 -13.64 10.92 -15.54
CA TYR A 7 -12.86 11.20 -14.34
C TYR A 7 -12.90 10.01 -13.38
N PHE A 8 -11.78 9.63 -12.79
CA PHE A 8 -11.69 8.45 -11.92
C PHE A 8 -12.51 8.57 -10.63
N LYS A 9 -12.58 9.77 -10.03
CA LYS A 9 -13.14 9.96 -8.68
C LYS A 9 -14.62 9.57 -8.54
N PRO A 10 -15.54 9.94 -9.47
CA PRO A 10 -16.93 9.48 -9.41
C PRO A 10 -17.06 7.95 -9.44
N TRP A 11 -16.28 7.27 -10.28
CA TRP A 11 -16.28 5.81 -10.35
C TRP A 11 -15.75 5.18 -9.06
N SER A 12 -14.66 5.71 -8.50
CA SER A 12 -14.11 5.17 -7.26
C SER A 12 -15.08 5.35 -6.08
N LEU A 13 -15.83 6.45 -6.03
CA LEU A 13 -16.92 6.64 -5.06
C LEU A 13 -18.05 5.63 -5.28
N LEU A 14 -18.46 5.39 -6.52
CA LEU A 14 -19.50 4.41 -6.84
C LEU A 14 -19.06 2.98 -6.43
N VAL A 15 -17.82 2.59 -6.73
CA VAL A 15 -17.25 1.32 -6.27
C VAL A 15 -17.31 1.22 -4.74
N LYS A 16 -16.88 2.25 -4.01
CA LYS A 16 -16.97 2.29 -2.54
C LYS A 16 -18.41 2.12 -2.03
N THR A 17 -19.40 2.72 -2.70
CA THR A 17 -20.81 2.51 -2.32
C THR A 17 -21.26 1.07 -2.56
N TYR A 18 -20.87 0.45 -3.67
CA TYR A 18 -21.20 -0.94 -3.94
C TYR A 18 -20.56 -1.90 -2.94
N ILE A 19 -19.30 -1.67 -2.57
CA ILE A 19 -18.59 -2.42 -1.52
C ILE A 19 -19.37 -2.35 -0.20
N ARG A 20 -19.78 -1.14 0.23
CA ARG A 20 -20.56 -0.95 1.47
C ARG A 20 -21.94 -1.61 1.42
N THR A 21 -22.57 -1.67 0.26
CA THR A 21 -23.87 -2.35 0.07
C THR A 21 -23.77 -3.87 -0.13
N GLY A 22 -22.56 -4.44 -0.12
CA GLY A 22 -22.32 -5.88 -0.34
C GLY A 22 -22.52 -6.36 -1.79
N LYS A 23 -22.63 -5.44 -2.76
CA LYS A 23 -22.84 -5.76 -4.19
C LYS A 23 -21.50 -5.88 -4.93
N TYR A 24 -20.73 -6.91 -4.59
CA TYR A 24 -19.33 -7.07 -5.06
C TYR A 24 -19.20 -7.26 -6.57
N GLU A 25 -20.10 -7.99 -7.23
CA GLU A 25 -20.08 -8.17 -8.69
C GLU A 25 -20.22 -6.84 -9.44
N LYS A 26 -21.14 -5.99 -8.98
CA LYS A 26 -21.33 -4.64 -9.53
C LYS A 26 -20.13 -3.74 -9.23
N ALA A 27 -19.52 -3.90 -8.06
CA ALA A 27 -18.29 -3.20 -7.72
C ALA A 27 -17.16 -3.55 -8.69
N LEU A 28 -16.98 -4.84 -9.02
CA LEU A 28 -15.96 -5.30 -9.97
C LEU A 28 -16.22 -4.80 -11.40
N LEU A 29 -17.47 -4.88 -11.89
CA LEU A 29 -17.85 -4.32 -13.19
C LEU A 29 -17.55 -2.82 -13.29
N THR A 30 -17.89 -2.09 -12.22
CA THR A 30 -17.67 -0.65 -12.13
C THR A 30 -16.18 -0.33 -12.08
N LEU A 31 -15.40 -1.12 -11.32
CA LEU A 31 -13.95 -0.98 -11.23
C LEU A 31 -13.27 -1.23 -12.58
N ASN A 32 -13.71 -2.25 -13.32
CA ASN A 32 -13.22 -2.55 -14.67
C ASN A 32 -13.48 -1.39 -15.65
N SER A 33 -14.56 -0.65 -15.44
CA SER A 33 -14.96 0.49 -16.28
C SER A 33 -14.30 1.81 -15.86
N CYS A 34 -13.48 1.83 -14.81
CA CYS A 34 -12.83 3.04 -14.31
C CYS A 34 -11.82 3.60 -15.33
N PRO A 35 -11.88 4.90 -15.66
CA PRO A 35 -10.87 5.54 -16.51
C PRO A 35 -9.54 5.64 -15.76
N MET A 36 -8.49 5.05 -16.33
CA MET A 36 -7.15 5.06 -15.73
C MET A 36 -6.28 6.19 -16.26
N VAL A 37 -5.48 6.78 -15.37
CA VAL A 37 -4.56 7.87 -15.73
C VAL A 37 -3.16 7.30 -15.93
N THR A 38 -2.73 7.18 -17.18
CA THR A 38 -1.42 6.63 -17.57
C THR A 38 -0.32 7.68 -17.73
N HIS A 39 -0.68 8.93 -18.06
CA HIS A 39 0.28 9.96 -18.49
C HIS A 39 0.50 11.11 -17.49
N LYS A 40 -0.22 11.14 -16.36
CA LYS A 40 -0.01 12.15 -15.31
C LYS A 40 0.71 11.52 -14.13
N ASP A 41 2.01 11.76 -14.08
CA ASP A 41 2.79 11.47 -12.89
C ASP A 41 2.49 12.50 -11.80
N LYS A 42 2.63 12.07 -10.54
CA LYS A 42 2.66 12.99 -9.41
C LYS A 42 3.84 13.94 -9.57
N TYR A 43 3.67 15.18 -9.12
CA TYR A 43 4.76 16.15 -9.11
C TYR A 43 5.91 15.62 -8.24
N ILE A 44 7.10 15.56 -8.82
CA ILE A 44 8.34 15.18 -8.16
C ILE A 44 9.41 16.20 -8.49
N LEU A 45 10.28 16.49 -7.52
CA LEU A 45 11.46 17.32 -7.77
C LEU A 45 12.44 16.51 -8.64
N LYS A 46 12.63 16.95 -9.88
CA LYS A 46 13.62 16.36 -10.78
C LYS A 46 14.93 17.12 -10.65
N ARG A 47 16.03 16.37 -10.53
CA ARG A 47 17.37 16.95 -10.61
C ARG A 47 17.60 17.49 -12.01
N ILE A 48 18.11 18.71 -12.09
CA ILE A 48 18.53 19.33 -13.37
C ILE A 48 19.87 18.70 -13.80
N ASN A 49 20.78 18.53 -12.84
CA ASN A 49 22.09 17.91 -13.05
C ASN A 49 22.29 16.71 -12.11
N ASN A 50 23.02 15.70 -12.56
CA ASN A 50 23.43 14.56 -11.74
C ASN A 50 24.94 14.67 -11.42
N PRO A 51 25.32 15.31 -10.29
CA PRO A 51 26.72 15.36 -9.86
C PRO A 51 27.23 13.96 -9.51
N LYS A 52 28.55 13.76 -9.59
CA LYS A 52 29.17 12.52 -9.13
C LYS A 52 29.14 12.46 -7.60
N PRO A 53 29.15 11.26 -6.98
CA PRO A 53 29.13 11.13 -5.53
C PRO A 53 30.27 11.86 -4.82
N GLU A 54 31.45 11.93 -5.45
CA GLU A 54 32.62 12.61 -4.88
C GLU A 54 32.46 14.14 -4.84
N ASP A 55 31.63 14.69 -5.73
CA ASP A 55 31.36 16.13 -5.83
C ASP A 55 30.19 16.56 -4.91
N MET A 56 29.51 15.63 -4.25
CA MET A 56 28.37 15.92 -3.38
C MET A 56 28.83 16.27 -1.95
N HIS A 57 28.60 17.52 -1.53
CA HIS A 57 28.79 17.94 -0.15
C HIS A 57 27.46 17.85 0.62
N LEU A 58 27.38 16.89 1.55
CA LEU A 58 26.22 16.66 2.42
C LEU A 58 26.64 16.83 3.88
N PRO A 59 26.65 18.07 4.42
CA PRO A 59 26.99 18.30 5.81
C PRO A 59 25.95 17.63 6.72
N LEU A 60 26.32 17.38 7.97
CA LEU A 60 25.39 16.92 9.00
C LEU A 60 25.05 18.09 9.91
N PRO A 61 23.76 18.45 10.08
CA PRO A 61 23.35 19.45 11.06
C PRO A 61 23.76 19.01 12.48
N VAL A 62 24.27 19.94 13.27
CA VAL A 62 24.77 19.73 14.66
C VAL A 62 23.94 20.47 15.71
N ASP A 63 23.08 21.36 15.24
CA ASP A 63 22.14 22.18 16.01
C ASP A 63 20.99 21.36 16.57
N VAL A 64 20.43 20.43 15.80
CA VAL A 64 19.36 19.52 16.25
C VAL A 64 19.83 18.07 16.23
N THR A 65 19.97 17.45 17.40
CA THR A 65 20.44 16.06 17.50
C THR A 65 19.57 15.21 18.42
N LEU A 66 19.20 14.02 17.95
CA LEU A 66 18.43 13.05 18.73
C LEU A 66 19.05 11.66 18.56
N ASP A 67 19.34 11.01 19.68
CA ASP A 67 19.93 9.67 19.65
C ASP A 67 19.03 8.69 18.88
N LYS A 68 19.66 7.73 18.18
CA LYS A 68 19.06 6.79 17.21
C LYS A 68 18.50 7.40 15.92
N VAL A 69 18.01 8.65 15.93
CA VAL A 69 17.46 9.31 14.74
C VAL A 69 18.55 10.05 13.95
N SER A 70 19.29 10.95 14.60
CA SER A 70 20.36 11.71 13.97
C SER A 70 21.66 10.91 13.82
N THR A 71 21.84 9.84 14.60
CA THR A 71 23.02 8.97 14.56
C THR A 71 22.89 7.83 13.55
N LEU A 72 21.77 7.74 12.82
CA LEU A 72 21.54 6.67 11.85
C LEU A 72 22.58 6.70 10.72
N ASN A 73 23.35 5.60 10.62
CA ASN A 73 24.39 5.41 9.62
C ASN A 73 23.80 4.79 8.34
N SER A 74 23.96 5.47 7.20
CA SER A 74 23.46 5.01 5.91
C SER A 74 24.13 3.72 5.42
N VAL A 75 25.37 3.44 5.85
CA VAL A 75 26.10 2.22 5.43
C VAL A 75 25.48 0.98 6.08
N ASP A 76 25.19 1.05 7.38
CA ASP A 76 24.57 -0.07 8.11
C ASP A 76 23.17 -0.37 7.55
N VAL A 77 22.42 0.68 7.18
CA VAL A 77 21.13 0.55 6.50
C VAL A 77 21.27 -0.19 5.17
N ALA A 78 22.27 0.14 4.35
CA ALA A 78 22.50 -0.51 3.07
C ALA A 78 22.91 -1.98 3.23
N ILE A 79 23.73 -2.30 4.23
CA ILE A 79 24.13 -3.68 4.54
C ILE A 79 22.89 -4.50 4.97
N GLU A 80 22.02 -3.93 5.80
CA GLU A 80 20.78 -4.55 6.21
C GLU A 80 19.88 -4.84 5.00
N HIS A 81 19.71 -3.87 4.10
CA HIS A 81 18.87 -4.02 2.92
C HIS A 81 19.34 -5.17 2.02
N ASN A 82 20.65 -5.37 1.88
CA ASN A 82 21.21 -6.48 1.09
C ASN A 82 20.97 -7.87 1.70
N ARG A 83 20.60 -7.96 2.98
CA ARG A 83 20.30 -9.24 3.65
C ARG A 83 18.83 -9.66 3.53
N VAL A 84 17.95 -8.75 3.12
CA VAL A 84 16.51 -8.99 3.02
C VAL A 84 16.18 -9.90 1.85
N ASP A 85 15.18 -10.77 2.03
CA ASP A 85 14.66 -11.64 0.98
C ASP A 85 14.27 -10.82 -0.28
N PRO A 86 14.86 -11.12 -1.46
CA PRO A 86 14.51 -10.48 -2.71
C PRO A 86 13.02 -10.57 -3.07
N THR A 87 12.31 -11.62 -2.62
CA THR A 87 10.86 -11.76 -2.89
C THR A 87 10.04 -10.69 -2.16
N LEU A 88 10.48 -10.26 -0.98
CA LEU A 88 9.85 -9.21 -0.19
C LEU A 88 10.21 -7.82 -0.71
N MET A 89 11.44 -7.64 -1.20
CA MET A 89 11.90 -6.39 -1.81
C MET A 89 11.25 -6.12 -3.18
N GLY A 90 10.95 -7.19 -3.92
CA GLY A 90 10.37 -7.13 -5.26
C GLY A 90 8.85 -6.97 -5.31
N LEU A 91 8.18 -6.69 -4.17
CA LEU A 91 6.72 -6.59 -4.12
C LEU A 91 6.20 -5.48 -5.04
N PRO A 92 5.49 -5.81 -6.14
CA PRO A 92 5.20 -4.82 -7.17
C PRO A 92 4.05 -3.88 -6.76
N ALA A 93 3.21 -4.29 -5.81
CA ALA A 93 2.14 -3.47 -5.25
C ALA A 93 2.67 -2.15 -4.65
N ALA A 94 3.86 -2.16 -4.05
CA ALA A 94 4.49 -0.96 -3.49
C ALA A 94 4.90 0.07 -4.56
N SER A 95 5.05 -0.36 -5.81
CA SER A 95 5.42 0.50 -6.95
C SER A 95 4.22 1.10 -7.69
N LEU A 96 2.99 0.71 -7.34
CA LEU A 96 1.78 1.20 -7.99
C LEU A 96 1.61 2.70 -7.81
N LYS A 97 1.20 3.38 -8.89
CA LYS A 97 1.06 4.84 -8.94
C LYS A 97 -0.38 5.26 -9.21
N SER A 98 -0.75 6.43 -8.68
CA SER A 98 -1.96 7.18 -9.07
C SER A 98 -3.25 6.35 -8.99
N THR A 99 -4.06 6.32 -10.06
CA THR A 99 -5.34 5.61 -10.12
C THR A 99 -5.20 4.09 -9.96
N PHE A 100 -4.07 3.50 -10.34
CA PHE A 100 -3.83 2.06 -10.15
C PHE A 100 -3.67 1.71 -8.66
N ALA A 101 -2.97 2.55 -7.90
CA ALA A 101 -2.86 2.37 -6.45
C ALA A 101 -4.22 2.56 -5.75
N GLU A 102 -5.01 3.55 -6.16
CA GLU A 102 -6.37 3.73 -5.63
C GLU A 102 -7.29 2.56 -6.00
N ALA A 103 -7.23 2.05 -7.22
CA ALA A 103 -8.00 0.89 -7.66
C ALA A 103 -7.58 -0.38 -6.90
N TYR A 104 -6.28 -0.54 -6.63
CA TYR A 104 -5.75 -1.64 -5.84
C TYR A 104 -6.28 -1.61 -4.40
N ASN A 105 -6.31 -0.43 -3.76
CA ASN A 105 -6.91 -0.28 -2.43
C ASN A 105 -8.41 -0.64 -2.40
N LEU A 106 -9.15 -0.39 -3.48
CA LEU A 106 -10.55 -0.83 -3.59
C LEU A 106 -10.65 -2.35 -3.72
N LEU A 107 -9.73 -2.96 -4.47
CA LEU A 107 -9.70 -4.41 -4.64
C LEU A 107 -9.32 -5.12 -3.33
N THR A 108 -8.37 -4.57 -2.57
CA THR A 108 -8.01 -5.10 -1.25
C THR A 108 -9.14 -4.93 -0.25
N GLU A 109 -9.91 -3.82 -0.30
CA GLU A 109 -11.12 -3.65 0.51
C GLU A 109 -12.19 -4.71 0.21
N ILE A 110 -12.35 -5.09 -1.07
CA ILE A 110 -13.24 -6.20 -1.46
C ILE A 110 -12.72 -7.51 -0.87
N VAL A 111 -11.44 -7.85 -1.08
CA VAL A 111 -10.89 -9.13 -0.62
C VAL A 111 -10.92 -9.26 0.89
N HIS A 112 -10.72 -8.15 1.61
CA HIS A 112 -10.80 -8.12 3.07
C HIS A 112 -12.20 -8.50 3.59
N LYS A 113 -13.26 -8.17 2.84
CA LYS A 113 -14.64 -8.52 3.19
C LYS A 113 -15.09 -9.89 2.68
N THR A 114 -14.64 -10.31 1.50
CA THR A 114 -15.13 -11.54 0.85
C THR A 114 -14.22 -12.74 1.03
N GLY A 115 -12.92 -12.53 1.26
CA GLY A 115 -11.87 -13.52 1.08
C GLY A 115 -11.52 -13.76 -0.39
N TRP A 116 -10.35 -14.38 -0.61
CA TRP A 116 -9.78 -14.64 -1.93
C TRP A 116 -10.64 -15.58 -2.79
N GLU A 117 -11.09 -16.71 -2.23
CA GLU A 117 -11.87 -17.71 -2.95
C GLU A 117 -13.20 -17.16 -3.47
N MET A 118 -13.89 -16.36 -2.65
CA MET A 118 -15.16 -15.75 -3.06
C MET A 118 -14.95 -14.65 -4.09
N LEU A 119 -13.85 -13.89 -3.97
CA LEU A 119 -13.46 -12.90 -4.97
C LEU A 119 -13.19 -13.55 -6.33
N LEU A 120 -12.52 -14.71 -6.37
CA LEU A 120 -12.33 -15.48 -7.60
C LEU A 120 -13.66 -15.98 -8.20
N LYS A 121 -14.62 -16.41 -7.36
CA LYS A 121 -15.95 -16.79 -7.83
C LYS A 121 -16.67 -15.61 -8.50
N TYR A 122 -16.66 -14.43 -7.86
CA TYR A 122 -17.23 -13.22 -8.47
C TYR A 122 -16.51 -12.83 -9.77
N ARG A 123 -15.17 -12.92 -9.80
CA ARG A 123 -14.38 -12.66 -11.00
C ARG A 123 -14.79 -13.57 -12.16
N THR A 124 -14.88 -14.89 -11.96
CA THR A 124 -15.25 -15.86 -13.00
C THR A 124 -16.71 -15.74 -13.43
N HIS A 125 -17.59 -15.28 -12.54
CA HIS A 125 -18.99 -15.04 -12.86
C HIS A 125 -19.16 -13.83 -13.78
N VAL A 126 -18.42 -12.75 -13.49
CA VAL A 126 -18.57 -11.44 -14.13
C VAL A 126 -17.69 -11.27 -15.37
N PHE A 127 -16.49 -11.85 -15.35
CA PHE A 127 -15.48 -11.63 -16.38
C PHE A 127 -15.22 -12.84 -17.28
N VAL A 128 -14.81 -12.55 -18.51
CA VAL A 128 -14.19 -13.49 -19.45
C VAL A 128 -12.76 -13.04 -19.70
N MET A 129 -11.82 -13.99 -19.80
CA MET A 129 -10.43 -13.69 -20.14
C MET A 129 -10.22 -13.60 -21.65
N GLU A 130 -9.26 -12.79 -22.12
CA GLU A 130 -8.98 -12.63 -23.56
C GLU A 130 -8.72 -13.97 -24.28
N GLY A 131 -8.08 -14.94 -23.61
CA GLY A 131 -7.81 -16.27 -24.15
C GLY A 131 -9.08 -17.07 -24.42
N GLU A 132 -10.07 -16.99 -23.52
CA GLU A 132 -11.37 -17.66 -23.64
C GLU A 132 -12.23 -16.99 -24.72
N PHE A 133 -12.15 -15.67 -24.85
CA PHE A 133 -12.86 -14.91 -25.88
C PHE A 133 -12.32 -15.19 -27.30
N LYS A 134 -11.00 -15.37 -27.44
CA LYS A 134 -10.35 -15.73 -28.72
C LYS A 134 -10.64 -17.19 -29.11
N GLY A 135 -10.65 -18.11 -28.15
CA GLY A 135 -11.04 -19.52 -28.37
C GLY A 135 -12.49 -19.65 -28.84
N ALA A 136 -13.42 -18.95 -28.18
CA ALA A 136 -14.84 -18.94 -28.56
C ALA A 136 -15.08 -18.40 -29.99
N LYS A 137 -14.33 -17.37 -30.41
CA LYS A 137 -14.39 -16.86 -31.79
C LYS A 137 -13.67 -17.74 -32.81
N GLY A 138 -12.72 -18.57 -32.38
CA GLY A 138 -12.03 -19.55 -33.22
C GLY A 138 -12.92 -20.74 -33.56
N GLU A 139 -13.71 -21.21 -32.58
CA GLU A 139 -14.67 -22.31 -32.75
C GLU A 139 -15.92 -21.90 -33.54
N GLU A 140 -16.31 -20.61 -33.52
CA GLU A 140 -17.41 -20.10 -34.36
C GLU A 140 -17.09 -20.09 -35.87
N LYS A 141 -15.83 -20.24 -36.27
CA LYS A 141 -15.41 -20.20 -37.69
C LYS A 141 -15.24 -21.56 -38.36
N THR A 142 -15.36 -22.67 -37.63
CA THR A 142 -15.08 -24.01 -38.18
C THR A 142 -16.30 -24.79 -38.70
N ASP A 143 -17.49 -24.19 -38.77
CA ASP A 143 -18.71 -24.91 -39.17
C ASP A 143 -19.45 -24.33 -40.40
N LYS A 144 -18.72 -23.74 -41.36
CA LYS A 144 -19.23 -23.46 -42.71
C LYS A 144 -18.17 -23.71 -43.81
N GLN A 145 -18.27 -24.88 -44.43
CA GLN A 145 -17.95 -25.33 -45.81
C GLN A 145 -16.75 -24.76 -46.60
N ASP A 146 -15.89 -25.71 -47.00
CA ASP A 146 -15.11 -25.90 -48.24
C ASP A 146 -14.99 -24.79 -49.31
N GLY A 147 -13.74 -24.58 -49.77
CA GLY A 147 -13.45 -24.31 -51.18
C GLY A 147 -12.41 -23.23 -51.53
N VAL A 148 -11.25 -23.69 -52.01
CA VAL A 148 -10.33 -23.07 -53.00
C VAL A 148 -9.10 -22.27 -52.49
N GLU A 149 -7.95 -22.72 -53.02
CA GLU A 149 -6.55 -22.31 -52.83
C GLU A 149 -6.19 -20.90 -53.32
N GLY A 150 -5.13 -20.29 -52.77
CA GLY A 150 -4.48 -19.13 -53.41
C GLY A 150 -3.47 -18.29 -52.60
N ILE A 151 -2.22 -18.77 -52.48
CA ILE A 151 -0.93 -18.03 -52.60
C ILE A 151 -0.53 -16.88 -51.62
N LYS A 152 0.49 -17.21 -50.78
CA LYS A 152 1.75 -16.51 -50.38
C LYS A 152 1.80 -15.01 -49.96
N LYS A 153 2.36 -14.75 -48.75
CA LYS A 153 3.72 -14.19 -48.44
C LYS A 153 3.75 -13.66 -46.97
N ILE A 154 4.61 -14.20 -46.09
CA ILE A 154 5.91 -13.65 -45.61
C ILE A 154 5.70 -12.31 -44.86
N ASP A 155 5.91 -12.18 -43.55
CA ASP A 155 7.25 -12.11 -42.94
C ASP A 155 7.34 -12.56 -41.48
N LYS A 156 8.50 -13.16 -41.18
CA LYS A 156 9.04 -13.42 -39.84
C LYS A 156 9.65 -12.13 -39.29
N LEU A 157 9.41 -11.84 -38.02
CA LEU A 157 10.50 -11.35 -37.16
C LEU A 157 10.34 -11.89 -35.73
N ASN A 158 11.39 -12.60 -35.32
CA ASN A 158 11.76 -13.20 -34.04
C ASN A 158 11.41 -12.36 -32.80
N SER A 159 10.85 -12.98 -31.76
CA SER A 159 11.51 -13.49 -30.52
C SER A 159 12.01 -12.35 -29.61
N SER A 160 11.75 -12.33 -28.31
CA SER A 160 12.03 -13.40 -27.35
C SER A 160 11.35 -13.09 -26.01
N THR A 161 10.71 -14.09 -25.38
CA THR A 161 10.69 -14.23 -23.91
C THR A 161 10.39 -15.69 -23.56
N GLU A 162 11.48 -16.43 -23.39
CA GLU A 162 11.77 -17.40 -22.33
C GLU A 162 10.59 -18.11 -21.63
N ASN A 163 10.65 -19.44 -21.75
CA ASN A 163 9.81 -20.45 -21.11
C ASN A 163 9.99 -20.49 -19.59
N TYR A 164 8.89 -20.46 -18.83
CA TYR A 164 8.86 -21.11 -17.50
C TYR A 164 8.04 -22.41 -17.56
N LYS A 165 8.77 -23.52 -17.52
CA LYS A 165 8.28 -24.90 -17.32
C LYS A 165 7.41 -24.97 -16.05
N ARG A 166 6.13 -25.33 -16.17
CA ARG A 166 5.39 -25.96 -15.06
C ARG A 166 5.80 -27.42 -14.96
N LYS A 167 6.27 -27.79 -13.77
CA LYS A 167 6.60 -29.15 -13.37
C LYS A 167 5.30 -29.81 -12.91
N ALA A 168 4.87 -30.88 -13.59
CA ALA A 168 3.70 -31.67 -13.23
C ALA A 168 4.02 -32.64 -12.06
N LEU A 169 3.03 -32.90 -11.22
CA LEU A 169 2.96 -34.00 -10.25
C LEU A 169 1.62 -34.74 -10.48
N PRO A 170 1.50 -36.02 -10.07
CA PRO A 170 0.99 -37.09 -10.93
C PRO A 170 -0.49 -37.43 -10.76
N GLU A 171 -1.06 -37.96 -11.83
CA GLU A 171 -2.41 -38.53 -11.95
C GLU A 171 -2.53 -39.92 -11.32
N THR A 172 -3.74 -40.26 -10.82
CA THR A 172 -4.33 -41.62 -10.71
C THR A 172 -5.88 -41.48 -10.57
N PRO A 173 -6.71 -42.50 -10.85
CA PRO A 173 -7.37 -42.66 -12.15
C PRO A 173 -8.92 -42.63 -12.09
N GLU A 174 -9.52 -42.61 -13.27
CA GLU A 174 -10.94 -42.51 -13.65
C GLU A 174 -11.93 -43.53 -13.04
N SER A 175 -13.22 -43.15 -13.00
CA SER A 175 -14.42 -43.92 -13.45
C SER A 175 -15.71 -43.07 -13.29
N PRO A 176 -16.87 -43.32 -13.96
CA PRO A 176 -17.27 -42.57 -15.16
C PRO A 176 -18.70 -41.97 -15.13
N GLN A 177 -18.93 -41.02 -16.06
CA GLN A 177 -20.20 -40.65 -16.72
C GLN A 177 -21.42 -40.20 -15.87
N SER A 178 -21.78 -38.92 -16.05
CA SER A 178 -23.13 -38.57 -16.51
C SER A 178 -23.09 -37.31 -17.37
N GLU A 179 -23.19 -37.54 -18.68
CA GLU A 179 -23.49 -36.56 -19.71
C GLU A 179 -24.88 -35.95 -19.44
N LYS A 180 -24.95 -34.64 -19.19
CA LYS A 180 -26.09 -33.74 -19.48
C LYS A 180 -25.82 -32.33 -18.94
N SER A 181 -25.03 -31.53 -19.66
CA SER A 181 -25.04 -30.06 -19.49
C SER A 181 -24.33 -29.27 -20.61
N GLU A 182 -24.21 -29.78 -21.84
CA GLU A 182 -23.52 -29.01 -22.91
C GLU A 182 -24.36 -27.91 -23.58
N LYS A 183 -25.61 -27.67 -23.13
CA LYS A 183 -26.47 -26.62 -23.70
C LYS A 183 -26.69 -25.39 -22.81
N SER A 184 -26.19 -25.36 -21.58
CA SER A 184 -26.28 -24.17 -20.71
C SER A 184 -25.08 -23.22 -20.82
N GLY A 185 -23.93 -23.68 -21.33
CA GLY A 185 -22.70 -22.86 -21.36
C GLY A 185 -22.71 -21.71 -22.37
N LYS A 186 -23.44 -21.81 -23.49
CA LYS A 186 -23.40 -20.80 -24.58
C LYS A 186 -24.13 -19.49 -24.25
N SER A 187 -25.13 -19.51 -23.37
CA SER A 187 -25.83 -18.28 -22.91
C SER A 187 -25.00 -17.50 -21.88
N ASP A 188 -24.18 -18.20 -21.10
CA ASP A 188 -23.41 -17.59 -20.01
C ASP A 188 -22.27 -16.71 -20.53
N TYR A 189 -21.75 -16.96 -21.72
CA TYR A 189 -20.73 -16.10 -22.35
C TYR A 189 -21.27 -14.74 -22.82
N LYS A 190 -22.57 -14.62 -23.10
CA LYS A 190 -23.14 -13.36 -23.64
C LYS A 190 -23.25 -12.24 -22.58
N ASN A 191 -23.27 -12.60 -21.30
CA ASN A 191 -23.50 -11.65 -20.20
C ASN A 191 -22.22 -11.24 -19.45
N LYS A 192 -21.08 -11.84 -19.79
CA LYS A 192 -19.81 -11.55 -19.12
C LYS A 192 -19.04 -10.44 -19.83
N GLN A 193 -18.36 -9.60 -19.06
CA GLN A 193 -17.54 -8.50 -19.59
C GLN A 193 -16.09 -8.95 -19.75
N LEU A 194 -15.36 -8.38 -20.71
CA LEU A 194 -13.91 -8.60 -20.79
C LEU A 194 -13.23 -7.95 -19.59
N CYS A 195 -12.39 -8.69 -18.88
CA CYS A 195 -11.52 -8.11 -17.85
C CYS A 195 -10.42 -7.28 -18.51
N GLU A 196 -10.28 -6.02 -18.11
CA GLU A 196 -9.18 -5.18 -18.53
C GLU A 196 -7.84 -5.74 -18.04
N ARG A 197 -6.81 -5.70 -18.89
CA ARG A 197 -5.48 -6.28 -18.58
C ARG A 197 -4.84 -5.67 -17.34
N TRP A 198 -5.07 -4.39 -17.09
CA TRP A 198 -4.54 -3.74 -15.91
C TRP A 198 -5.17 -4.28 -14.62
N LEU A 199 -6.47 -4.63 -14.67
CA LEU A 199 -7.19 -5.18 -13.52
C LEU A 199 -6.77 -6.62 -13.27
N ASP A 200 -6.56 -7.41 -14.33
CA ASP A 200 -5.98 -8.75 -14.24
C ASP A 200 -4.59 -8.73 -13.61
N ASN A 201 -3.75 -7.76 -13.98
CA ASN A 201 -2.46 -7.55 -13.32
C ASN A 201 -2.63 -7.23 -11.83
N LEU A 202 -3.60 -6.40 -11.44
CA LEU A 202 -3.88 -6.13 -10.02
C LEU A 202 -4.31 -7.39 -9.25
N PHE A 203 -5.06 -8.32 -9.87
CA PHE A 203 -5.37 -9.61 -9.24
C PHE A 203 -4.12 -10.45 -8.99
N MET A 204 -3.17 -10.46 -9.92
CA MET A 204 -1.89 -11.15 -9.74
C MET A 204 -1.07 -10.53 -8.60
N LEU A 205 -1.01 -9.19 -8.53
CA LEU A 205 -0.35 -8.48 -7.43
C LEU A 205 -0.99 -8.78 -6.08
N LEU A 206 -2.33 -8.82 -6.04
CA LEU A 206 -3.06 -9.16 -4.83
C LEU A 206 -2.75 -10.58 -4.35
N TYR A 207 -2.62 -11.53 -5.27
CA TYR A 207 -2.25 -12.89 -4.92
C TYR A 207 -0.85 -12.96 -4.31
N ASP A 208 0.13 -12.26 -4.88
CA ASP A 208 1.49 -12.21 -4.33
C ASP A 208 1.52 -11.58 -2.93
N ASP A 209 0.80 -10.47 -2.72
CA ASP A 209 0.68 -9.84 -1.40
C ASP A 209 0.01 -10.76 -0.37
N LEU A 210 -1.08 -11.44 -0.75
CA LEU A 210 -1.76 -12.42 0.10
C LEU A 210 -0.85 -13.60 0.44
N ARG A 211 -0.04 -14.08 -0.51
CA ARG A 211 0.92 -15.15 -0.31
C ARG A 211 1.98 -14.76 0.70
N VAL A 212 2.58 -13.57 0.56
CA VAL A 212 3.59 -13.06 1.49
C VAL A 212 3.00 -12.87 2.89
N TYR A 213 1.79 -12.31 2.98
CA TYR A 213 1.10 -12.15 4.27
C TYR A 213 0.79 -13.50 4.93
N THR A 214 0.36 -14.50 4.16
CA THR A 214 0.08 -15.85 4.68
C THR A 214 1.35 -16.53 5.17
N MET A 215 2.48 -16.36 4.47
CA MET A 215 3.78 -16.86 4.91
C MET A 215 4.20 -16.22 6.25
N TYR A 216 4.08 -14.88 6.36
CA TYR A 216 4.34 -14.18 7.62
C TYR A 216 3.46 -14.69 8.76
N LYS A 217 2.17 -14.91 8.51
CA LYS A 217 1.24 -15.45 9.51
C LYS A 217 1.65 -16.83 9.99
N ALA A 218 2.02 -17.72 9.08
CA ALA A 218 2.50 -19.05 9.43
C ALA A 218 3.78 -18.98 10.27
N GLU A 219 4.75 -18.16 9.87
CA GLU A 219 5.98 -17.94 10.64
C GLU A 219 5.67 -17.44 12.05
N LYS A 220 4.84 -16.40 12.19
CA LYS A 220 4.43 -15.86 13.48
C LYS A 220 3.84 -16.94 14.37
N MET A 221 2.93 -17.76 13.85
CA MET A 221 2.33 -18.87 14.59
C MET A 221 3.37 -19.93 15.02
N HIS A 222 4.33 -20.25 14.15
CA HIS A 222 5.41 -21.20 14.47
C HIS A 222 6.30 -20.70 15.61
N PHE A 223 6.70 -19.43 15.57
CA PHE A 223 7.54 -18.81 16.61
C PHE A 223 6.79 -18.65 17.93
N GLU A 224 5.51 -18.29 17.89
CA GLU A 224 4.64 -18.22 19.09
C GLU A 224 4.48 -19.60 19.74
N ALA A 225 4.29 -20.66 18.96
CA ALA A 225 4.22 -22.03 19.48
C ALA A 225 5.53 -22.49 20.15
N GLN A 226 6.67 -22.06 19.61
CA GLN A 226 8.00 -22.34 20.17
C GLN A 226 8.36 -21.41 21.34
N LYS A 227 7.56 -20.37 21.63
CA LYS A 227 7.87 -19.29 22.58
C LYS A 227 9.22 -18.61 22.31
N VAL A 228 9.62 -18.58 21.04
CA VAL A 228 10.84 -17.90 20.60
C VAL A 228 10.44 -16.60 19.91
N GLU A 229 11.13 -15.51 20.23
CA GLU A 229 10.88 -14.22 19.60
C GLU A 229 11.34 -14.23 18.13
N MET A 230 10.47 -13.73 17.24
CA MET A 230 10.77 -13.67 15.82
C MET A 230 11.77 -12.55 15.55
N LYS A 231 12.98 -12.93 15.15
CA LYS A 231 14.03 -11.98 14.75
C LYS A 231 13.96 -11.73 13.25
N LYS A 232 13.61 -10.50 12.88
CA LYS A 232 13.66 -9.99 11.50
C LYS A 232 14.38 -8.65 11.49
N THR A 233 14.90 -8.28 10.33
CA THR A 233 15.48 -6.95 10.09
C THR A 233 14.39 -5.87 10.12
N THR A 234 14.79 -4.62 10.29
CA THR A 234 13.88 -3.46 10.31
C THR A 234 13.15 -3.34 8.98
N LEU A 235 13.86 -3.54 7.87
CA LEU A 235 13.26 -3.47 6.53
C LEU A 235 12.25 -4.61 6.30
N GLU A 236 12.49 -5.82 6.79
CA GLU A 236 11.52 -6.92 6.67
C GLU A 236 10.24 -6.63 7.45
N TRP A 237 10.36 -6.07 8.66
CA TRP A 237 9.21 -5.62 9.44
C TRP A 237 8.44 -4.49 8.74
N GLU A 238 9.16 -3.54 8.14
CA GLU A 238 8.57 -2.46 7.36
C GLU A 238 7.76 -3.00 6.18
N LEU A 239 8.35 -3.86 5.35
CA LEU A 239 7.70 -4.41 4.16
C LEU A 239 6.51 -5.30 4.54
N THR A 240 6.65 -6.12 5.57
CA THR A 240 5.54 -6.94 6.10
C THR A 240 4.41 -6.06 6.62
N GLY A 241 4.73 -5.00 7.36
CA GLY A 241 3.75 -4.05 7.87
C GLY A 241 2.99 -3.34 6.75
N LEU A 242 3.68 -2.96 5.68
CA LEU A 242 3.06 -2.34 4.51
C LEU A 242 2.10 -3.29 3.78
N VAL A 243 2.48 -4.56 3.60
CA VAL A 243 1.59 -5.57 3.01
C VAL A 243 0.35 -5.76 3.89
N ALA A 244 0.53 -5.91 5.20
CA ALA A 244 -0.59 -6.04 6.14
C ALA A 244 -1.52 -4.82 6.09
N GLN A 245 -0.96 -3.60 6.01
CA GLN A 245 -1.71 -2.36 5.90
C GLN A 245 -2.53 -2.30 4.61
N ILE A 246 -1.93 -2.69 3.47
CA ILE A 246 -2.62 -2.68 2.17
C ILE A 246 -3.76 -3.71 2.12
N LEU A 247 -3.57 -4.88 2.75
CA LEU A 247 -4.60 -5.92 2.90
C LEU A 247 -5.69 -5.55 3.93
N GLY A 248 -5.59 -4.39 4.59
CA GLY A 248 -6.57 -3.87 5.54
C GLY A 248 -6.38 -4.32 6.99
N HIS A 249 -5.29 -5.03 7.31
CA HIS A 249 -4.97 -5.47 8.67
C HIS A 249 -4.15 -4.41 9.43
N LYS A 250 -4.82 -3.31 9.84
CA LYS A 250 -4.17 -2.13 10.43
C LYS A 250 -3.45 -2.39 11.75
N GLU A 251 -4.07 -3.12 12.67
CA GLU A 251 -3.49 -3.39 14.00
C GLU A 251 -2.19 -4.21 13.90
N GLU A 252 -2.19 -5.19 12.98
CA GLU A 252 -1.03 -6.03 12.73
C GLU A 252 0.09 -5.26 12.05
N ALA A 253 -0.26 -4.38 11.10
CA ALA A 253 0.68 -3.46 10.49
C ALA A 253 1.33 -2.57 11.55
N ALA A 254 0.55 -1.99 12.45
CA ALA A 254 1.07 -1.17 13.55
C ALA A 254 2.01 -1.96 14.47
N SER A 255 1.67 -3.21 14.80
CA SER A 255 2.56 -4.09 15.58
C SER A 255 3.88 -4.38 14.85
N CYS A 256 3.84 -4.60 13.53
CA CYS A 256 5.05 -4.77 12.72
C CYS A 256 5.91 -3.51 12.71
N PHE A 257 5.31 -2.34 12.52
CA PHE A 257 6.04 -1.07 12.53
C PHE A 257 6.68 -0.78 13.90
N LYS A 258 6.00 -1.09 15.01
CA LYS A 258 6.57 -1.00 16.36
C LYS A 258 7.81 -1.88 16.51
N ARG A 259 7.70 -3.17 16.16
CA ARG A 259 8.83 -4.11 16.21
C ARG A 259 10.00 -3.68 15.33
N GLY A 260 9.73 -3.06 14.18
CA GLY A 260 10.75 -2.45 13.33
C GLY A 260 11.42 -1.25 14.00
N LEU A 261 10.67 -0.38 14.68
CA LEU A 261 11.22 0.76 15.41
C LEU A 261 12.04 0.34 16.63
N ASP A 262 11.69 -0.77 17.28
CA ASP A 262 12.45 -1.34 18.39
C ASP A 262 13.85 -1.80 17.94
N THR A 263 13.99 -2.29 16.70
CA THR A 263 15.30 -2.69 16.14
C THR A 263 16.12 -1.49 15.69
N ARG A 264 15.52 -0.58 14.92
CA ARG A 264 16.21 0.60 14.36
C ARG A 264 15.18 1.66 13.96
N PHE A 265 15.57 2.92 14.06
CA PHE A 265 14.77 3.99 13.47
C PHE A 265 14.55 3.78 11.96
N SER A 266 13.30 3.87 11.51
CA SER A 266 12.92 3.94 10.09
C SER A 266 11.88 5.06 9.92
N PRO A 267 12.16 6.09 9.10
CA PRO A 267 11.22 7.18 8.89
C PRO A 267 9.89 6.69 8.28
N ARG A 268 9.93 5.60 7.51
CA ARG A 268 8.74 5.02 6.89
C ARG A 268 7.86 4.32 7.93
N CYS A 269 8.45 3.53 8.83
CA CYS A 269 7.71 2.93 9.96
C CYS A 269 7.09 4.02 10.86
N THR A 270 7.87 5.05 11.21
CA THR A 270 7.40 6.18 12.04
C THR A 270 6.25 6.92 11.36
N SER A 271 6.35 7.22 10.06
CA SER A 271 5.29 7.89 9.30
C SER A 271 4.00 7.05 9.20
N GLN A 272 4.11 5.74 8.96
CA GLN A 272 2.93 4.87 8.90
C GLN A 272 2.29 4.68 10.28
N LEU A 273 3.09 4.58 11.35
CA LEU A 273 2.60 4.45 12.71
C LEU A 273 1.92 5.75 13.19
N LEU A 274 2.44 6.92 12.81
CA LEU A 274 1.80 8.20 13.06
C LEU A 274 0.42 8.27 12.38
N LYS A 275 0.34 7.86 11.10
CA LYS A 275 -0.94 7.78 10.36
C LYS A 275 -1.93 6.85 11.03
N TYR A 276 -1.46 5.69 11.51
CA TYR A 276 -2.29 4.76 12.28
C TYR A 276 -2.85 5.43 13.54
N TYR A 277 -2.02 6.08 14.35
CA TYR A 277 -2.51 6.72 15.58
C TYR A 277 -3.47 7.88 15.31
N LEU A 278 -3.23 8.70 14.28
CA LEU A 278 -4.16 9.78 13.90
C LEU A 278 -5.52 9.25 13.43
N GLU A 279 -5.54 8.17 12.64
CA GLU A 279 -6.78 7.50 12.20
C GLU A 279 -7.53 6.85 13.37
N HIS A 280 -6.81 6.23 14.31
CA HIS A 280 -7.41 5.65 15.51
C HIS A 280 -7.93 6.73 16.46
N HIS A 281 -7.19 7.84 16.63
CA HIS A 281 -7.60 8.97 17.45
C HIS A 281 -8.94 9.56 16.98
N SER A 282 -9.03 9.95 15.71
CA SER A 282 -10.26 10.47 15.10
C SER A 282 -11.45 9.48 15.15
N SER A 283 -11.18 8.17 15.13
CA SER A 283 -12.23 7.15 15.27
C SER A 283 -12.74 7.00 16.72
N VAL A 284 -11.85 7.17 17.71
CA VAL A 284 -12.16 7.04 19.14
C VAL A 284 -12.93 8.27 19.66
N GLU A 285 -12.65 9.47 19.15
CA GLU A 285 -13.44 10.68 19.43
C GLU A 285 -14.93 10.50 19.14
N HIS A 286 -15.26 9.70 18.12
CA HIS A 286 -16.62 9.38 17.75
C HIS A 286 -17.23 8.19 18.53
N ALA A 287 -16.42 7.38 19.25
CA ALA A 287 -16.86 6.10 19.80
C ALA A 287 -17.10 6.09 21.33
N SER A 288 -16.28 6.74 22.17
CA SER A 288 -16.51 6.99 23.62
C SER A 288 -15.21 7.34 24.36
N LYS A 289 -15.33 8.21 25.38
CA LYS A 289 -14.27 8.79 26.25
C LYS A 289 -13.51 7.84 27.21
N ASN A 290 -13.50 6.51 27.00
CA ASN A 290 -13.09 5.56 28.05
C ASN A 290 -11.74 4.85 27.84
N GLU A 291 -10.96 5.16 26.81
CA GLU A 291 -9.54 4.75 26.72
C GLU A 291 -8.61 5.85 27.25
N PRO A 292 -7.40 5.52 27.74
CA PRO A 292 -6.45 6.52 28.22
C PRO A 292 -5.89 7.32 27.03
N VAL A 293 -6.64 8.32 26.57
CA VAL A 293 -6.31 9.22 25.45
C VAL A 293 -4.88 9.79 25.57
N ASN A 294 -4.43 10.03 26.81
CA ASN A 294 -3.08 10.53 27.09
C ASN A 294 -1.96 9.63 26.50
N ASP A 295 -2.07 8.30 26.54
CA ASP A 295 -1.02 7.41 26.01
C ASP A 295 -0.92 7.47 24.47
N PHE A 296 -1.98 7.92 23.78
CA PHE A 296 -1.94 8.15 22.34
C PHE A 296 -1.31 9.51 22.01
N HIS A 297 -1.64 10.55 22.78
CA HIS A 297 -1.07 11.89 22.61
C HIS A 297 0.45 11.89 22.77
N ASP A 298 0.96 11.25 23.82
CA ASP A 298 2.40 11.14 24.09
C ASP A 298 3.12 10.42 22.92
N LYS A 299 2.52 9.36 22.39
CA LYS A 299 3.07 8.62 21.22
C LYS A 299 3.00 9.43 19.92
N ILE A 300 1.92 10.18 19.70
CA ILE A 300 1.78 11.05 18.52
C ILE A 300 2.86 12.14 18.59
N LEU A 301 3.08 12.73 19.76
CA LEU A 301 4.13 13.72 19.99
C LEU A 301 5.51 13.12 19.69
N GLU A 302 5.83 11.96 20.29
CA GLU A 302 7.10 11.27 20.08
C GLU A 302 7.39 11.01 18.59
N LEU A 303 6.42 10.44 17.87
CA LEU A 303 6.59 10.14 16.45
C LEU A 303 6.70 11.42 15.60
N THR A 304 5.97 12.47 15.96
CA THR A 304 6.02 13.77 15.27
C THR A 304 7.40 14.42 15.45
N VAL A 305 7.91 14.48 16.69
CA VAL A 305 9.24 15.02 17.01
C VAL A 305 10.33 14.22 16.29
N ASN A 306 10.27 12.89 16.34
CA ASN A 306 11.23 12.03 15.64
C ASN A 306 11.27 12.32 14.13
N LEU A 307 10.12 12.53 13.49
CA LEU A 307 10.04 12.87 12.07
C LEU A 307 10.49 14.30 11.78
N LEU A 308 10.25 15.26 12.67
CA LEU A 308 10.74 16.63 12.54
C LEU A 308 12.27 16.66 12.58
N VAL A 309 12.89 15.97 13.55
CA VAL A 309 14.35 15.85 13.65
C VAL A 309 14.93 15.16 12.41
N TRP A 310 14.28 14.09 11.94
CA TRP A 310 14.70 13.42 10.71
C TRP A 310 14.61 14.34 9.49
N ASN A 311 13.55 15.12 9.35
CA ASN A 311 13.40 16.07 8.26
C ASN A 311 14.44 17.19 8.35
N HIS A 312 14.72 17.70 9.55
CA HIS A 312 15.75 18.69 9.81
C HIS A 312 17.14 18.20 9.38
N ARG A 313 17.49 16.94 9.71
CA ARG A 313 18.72 16.27 9.25
C ARG A 313 18.88 16.31 7.73
N TRP A 314 17.78 16.23 6.98
CA TRP A 314 17.77 16.25 5.51
C TRP A 314 17.40 17.62 4.92
N TYR A 315 17.53 18.70 5.70
CA TYR A 315 17.28 20.08 5.27
C TYR A 315 15.83 20.35 4.85
N CYS A 316 14.90 19.51 5.30
CA CYS A 316 13.47 19.67 5.08
C CYS A 316 12.86 20.42 6.28
N GLY A 317 12.79 21.75 6.20
CA GLY A 317 12.16 22.58 7.25
C GLY A 317 10.64 22.61 7.23
N PHE A 318 9.99 21.96 6.25
CA PHE A 318 8.55 22.04 6.08
C PHE A 318 7.94 20.69 5.73
N SER A 319 6.94 20.28 6.52
CA SER A 319 6.12 19.10 6.25
C SER A 319 4.66 19.35 6.64
N PRO A 320 3.74 19.45 5.66
CA PRO A 320 2.32 19.67 5.95
C PRO A 320 1.71 18.59 6.84
N GLU A 321 2.09 17.32 6.64
CA GLU A 321 1.55 16.21 7.43
C GLU A 321 1.89 16.35 8.93
N LEU A 322 3.12 16.79 9.26
CA LEU A 322 3.58 16.96 10.65
C LEU A 322 3.04 18.23 11.30
N ILE A 323 2.89 19.30 10.52
CA ILE A 323 2.31 20.55 11.02
C ILE A 323 0.82 20.33 11.37
N LEU A 324 0.10 19.57 10.55
CA LEU A 324 -1.29 19.20 10.84
C LEU A 324 -1.39 18.29 12.07
N SER A 325 -0.50 17.29 12.20
CA SER A 325 -0.52 16.43 13.41
C SER A 325 -0.20 17.22 14.67
N LEU A 326 0.75 18.17 14.60
CA LEU A 326 1.08 19.05 15.73
C LEU A 326 -0.07 20.01 16.03
N LYS A 327 -0.73 20.56 15.01
CA LYS A 327 -1.91 21.42 15.18
C LYS A 327 -3.03 20.70 15.94
N ASP A 328 -3.41 19.51 15.48
CA ASP A 328 -4.48 18.73 16.08
C ASP A 328 -4.13 18.40 17.54
N LEU A 329 -2.89 18.00 17.82
CA LEU A 329 -2.39 17.75 19.17
C LEU A 329 -2.40 19.00 20.07
N VAL A 330 -1.99 20.16 19.55
CA VAL A 330 -1.97 21.44 20.30
C VAL A 330 -3.37 21.89 20.68
N ASN A 331 -4.34 21.74 19.79
CA ASN A 331 -5.73 22.11 20.05
C ASN A 331 -6.40 21.22 21.10
N GLU A 332 -5.99 19.95 21.20
CA GLU A 332 -6.57 19.00 22.16
C GLU A 332 -5.90 19.03 23.53
N VAL A 333 -4.56 19.09 23.56
CA VAL A 333 -3.75 18.94 24.79
C VAL A 333 -3.42 20.29 25.42
N GLY A 334 -3.34 21.33 24.59
CA GLY A 334 -2.89 22.66 24.98
C GLY A 334 -1.39 22.85 24.83
N ARG A 335 -1.01 24.04 24.36
CA ARG A 335 0.37 24.43 24.03
C ARG A 335 1.36 24.25 25.17
N VAL A 336 1.04 24.78 26.36
CA VAL A 336 1.96 24.80 27.51
C VAL A 336 2.37 23.39 27.92
N LYS A 337 1.42 22.44 27.85
CA LYS A 337 1.68 21.04 28.17
C LYS A 337 2.64 20.42 27.15
N ILE A 338 2.41 20.62 25.85
CA ILE A 338 3.30 20.11 24.80
C ILE A 338 4.71 20.68 24.92
N GLU A 339 4.85 22.00 25.14
CA GLU A 339 6.16 22.62 25.35
C GLU A 339 6.90 22.01 26.55
N SER A 340 6.19 21.81 27.66
CA SER A 340 6.77 21.19 28.86
C SER A 340 7.18 19.74 28.62
N GLU A 341 6.38 18.98 27.87
CA GLU A 341 6.62 17.57 27.58
C GLU A 341 7.80 17.41 26.61
N VAL A 342 7.87 18.23 25.57
CA VAL A 342 8.99 18.25 24.64
C VAL A 342 10.30 18.54 25.37
N LYS A 343 10.27 19.53 26.26
CA LYS A 343 11.44 19.92 27.05
C LYS A 343 11.93 18.81 27.99
N VAL A 344 11.00 18.06 28.59
CA VAL A 344 11.32 16.99 29.55
C VAL A 344 11.73 15.69 28.84
N GLN A 345 11.09 15.33 27.73
CA GLN A 345 11.33 14.05 27.07
C GLN A 345 12.48 14.07 26.06
N PHE A 346 12.70 15.20 25.36
CA PHE A 346 13.61 15.25 24.21
C PHE A 346 14.80 16.21 24.39
N ASP A 347 14.68 17.23 25.25
CA ASP A 347 15.66 18.32 25.34
C ASP A 347 16.52 18.31 26.62
N ASP A 348 16.78 17.12 27.19
CA ASP A 348 17.59 16.95 28.42
C ASP A 348 19.03 17.53 28.32
N LYS A 349 19.54 17.73 27.09
CA LYS A 349 20.92 18.19 26.83
C LYS A 349 20.99 19.49 26.00
N ASN A 350 19.90 20.24 25.90
CA ASN A 350 19.82 21.44 25.05
C ASN A 350 20.21 21.09 23.60
N THR A 351 19.57 20.06 23.06
CA THR A 351 19.86 19.44 21.77
C THR A 351 19.21 20.18 20.60
N GLY A 352 18.64 21.38 20.84
CA GLY A 352 17.98 22.22 19.84
C GLY A 352 16.61 21.71 19.39
N ILE A 353 16.14 20.57 19.93
CA ILE A 353 14.84 19.98 19.57
C ILE A 353 13.70 20.87 20.04
N TYR A 354 13.82 21.45 21.24
CA TYR A 354 12.83 22.37 21.77
C TYR A 354 12.64 23.59 20.86
N ASP A 355 13.73 24.20 20.42
CA ASP A 355 13.71 25.36 19.51
C ASP A 355 13.08 24.98 18.15
N LEU A 356 13.41 23.81 17.60
CA LEU A 356 12.81 23.33 16.35
C LEU A 356 11.29 23.15 16.46
N VAL A 357 10.81 22.58 17.57
CA VAL A 357 9.37 22.44 17.79
C VAL A 357 8.72 23.80 18.00
N LEU A 358 9.36 24.69 18.75
CA LEU A 358 8.87 26.05 19.00
C LEU A 358 8.74 26.86 17.72
N ASP A 359 9.67 26.73 16.76
CA ASP A 359 9.57 27.36 15.45
C ASP A 359 8.33 26.89 14.68
N ASN A 360 8.01 25.59 14.74
CA ASN A 360 6.80 25.03 14.14
C ASN A 360 5.52 25.48 14.88
N LEU A 361 5.56 25.63 16.20
CA LEU A 361 4.44 26.19 16.97
C LEU A 361 4.23 27.68 16.67
N SER A 362 5.29 28.46 16.55
CA SER A 362 5.24 29.86 16.15
C SER A 362 4.66 30.05 14.75
N PHE A 363 4.96 29.12 13.84
CA PHE A 363 4.29 29.05 12.55
C PHE A 363 2.78 28.87 12.72
N LEU A 364 2.32 27.91 13.53
CA LEU A 364 0.89 27.69 13.78
C LEU A 364 0.19 28.92 14.38
N ASP A 365 0.85 29.64 15.29
CA ASP A 365 0.34 30.90 15.86
C ASP A 365 0.18 31.99 14.78
N THR A 366 1.21 32.17 13.97
CA THR A 366 1.27 33.22 12.94
C THR A 366 0.13 33.07 11.93
N TYR A 367 -0.24 31.82 11.62
CA TYR A 367 -1.32 31.51 10.68
C TYR A 367 -2.67 31.24 11.36
N GLY A 368 -2.79 31.44 12.68
CA GLY A 368 -4.05 31.33 13.42
C GLY A 368 -4.65 29.92 13.38
N LEU A 369 -3.81 28.88 13.34
CA LEU A 369 -4.24 27.49 13.28
C LEU A 369 -4.51 26.88 14.67
N ILE A 370 -4.10 27.59 15.73
CA ILE A 370 -4.36 27.23 17.13
C ILE A 370 -5.66 27.90 17.57
N GLU A 371 -6.58 27.09 18.09
CA GLU A 371 -7.80 27.59 18.70
C GLU A 371 -7.42 28.35 19.97
N LYS A 372 -7.74 29.66 20.01
CA LYS A 372 -7.61 30.44 21.23
C LYS A 372 -8.80 30.06 22.10
N GLU A 373 -8.54 29.49 23.28
CA GLU A 373 -9.55 29.39 24.32
C GLU A 373 -10.05 30.82 24.63
N GLU A 374 -11.29 31.12 24.23
CA GLU A 374 -12.01 32.35 24.62
C GLU A 374 -12.47 32.29 26.08
#